data_AF-K1GRX8-F1
#
_entry.id   AF-K1GRX8-F1
#
_cell.length_a   1.000
_cell.length_b   1.000
_cell.length_c   1.000
_cell.angle_alpha   90.00
_cell.angle_beta   90.00
_cell.angle_gamma   90.00
#
_symmetry.space_group_name_H-M   'P 1'
#
loop_
_entity.id
_entity.type
_entity.pdbx_description
1 polymer ?
#
loop_
_entity_poly.entity_id
_entity_poly.type
_entity_poly.pdbx_seq_one_letter_code
_entity_poly.pdbx_strand_id
1 'polypeptide(L)'
;MKDRIKKLQKEKDVAILAHYYVDGEVQKIADYVGDSFYLAKTATKLKNKTIIMAGVYFMGESIKILNPEKTVHMVDVYADCPMAHMITIKKIKEMREKYDDLAVVCYINSTAEIKAYCDVCITSSNALKIVSKLKEKNIFIVPDGNLAAYIAKQIKNKILF
;
A
#
# COMPACT_ATOMS: atom_id res chain seq x y z
N MET A 1 -17.40 -25.65 -4.75
CA MET A 1 -16.14 -24.88 -4.87
C MET A 1 -15.67 -24.30 -3.54
N LYS A 2 -16.50 -23.53 -2.83
CA LYS A 2 -16.15 -22.90 -1.53
C LYS A 2 -15.61 -23.89 -0.48
N ASP A 3 -16.27 -25.04 -0.30
CA ASP A 3 -15.83 -26.04 0.68
C ASP A 3 -14.45 -26.63 0.36
N ARG A 4 -14.16 -26.80 -0.94
CA ARG A 4 -12.83 -27.23 -1.39
C ARG A 4 -11.77 -26.19 -1.07
N ILE A 5 -12.06 -24.90 -1.24
CA ILE A 5 -11.13 -23.81 -0.89
C ILE A 5 -10.87 -23.80 0.62
N LYS A 6 -11.92 -23.85 1.45
CA LYS A 6 -11.77 -23.89 2.92
C LYS A 6 -11.00 -25.12 3.40
N LYS A 7 -11.25 -26.28 2.78
CA LYS A 7 -10.49 -27.51 3.06
C LYS A 7 -9.00 -27.32 2.75
N LEU A 8 -8.66 -26.85 1.55
CA LEU A 8 -7.27 -26.60 1.15
C LEU A 8 -6.60 -25.52 2.01
N GLN A 9 -7.35 -24.47 2.37
CA GLN A 9 -6.87 -23.40 3.23
C GLN A 9 -6.37 -23.94 4.57
N LYS A 10 -7.17 -24.82 5.20
CA LYS A 10 -6.81 -25.49 6.46
C LYS A 10 -5.64 -26.46 6.27
N GLU A 11 -5.66 -27.26 5.21
CA GLU A 11 -4.59 -28.24 4.92
C GLU A 11 -3.23 -27.58 4.64
N LYS A 12 -3.23 -26.40 4.01
CA LYS A 12 -2.03 -25.66 3.63
C LYS A 12 -1.62 -24.57 4.63
N ASP A 13 -2.40 -24.39 5.70
CA ASP A 13 -2.19 -23.37 6.74
C ASP A 13 -1.96 -21.96 6.16
N VAL A 14 -2.85 -21.52 5.26
CA VAL A 14 -2.75 -20.19 4.61
C VAL A 14 -3.80 -19.22 5.15
N ALA A 15 -3.42 -17.95 5.25
CA ALA A 15 -4.36 -16.86 5.50
C ALA A 15 -4.77 -16.20 4.18
N ILE A 16 -6.07 -15.93 4.00
CA ILE A 16 -6.62 -15.28 2.81
C ILE A 16 -7.06 -13.86 3.17
N LEU A 17 -6.46 -12.87 2.52
CA LEU A 17 -6.73 -11.45 2.70
C LEU A 17 -7.39 -10.92 1.43
N ALA A 18 -8.46 -10.14 1.57
CA ALA A 18 -9.21 -9.60 0.45
C ALA A 18 -9.43 -8.09 0.58
N HIS A 19 -9.15 -7.35 -0.51
CA HIS A 19 -9.48 -5.93 -0.57
C HIS A 19 -10.98 -5.70 -0.76
N TYR A 20 -11.51 -4.57 -0.30
CA TYR A 20 -12.93 -4.21 -0.45
C TYR A 20 -13.45 -4.23 -1.90
N TYR A 21 -12.57 -4.08 -2.88
CA TYR A 21 -12.94 -3.98 -4.30
C TYR A 21 -12.94 -5.31 -5.05
N VAL A 22 -12.59 -6.42 -4.40
CA VAL A 22 -12.75 -7.75 -5.02
C VAL A 22 -14.21 -8.20 -4.97
N ASP A 23 -14.57 -9.15 -5.83
CA ASP A 23 -15.92 -9.71 -5.87
C ASP A 23 -16.40 -10.22 -4.50
N GLY A 24 -17.69 -10.04 -4.22
CA GLY A 24 -18.28 -10.39 -2.92
C GLY A 24 -18.17 -11.87 -2.58
N GLU A 25 -18.12 -12.77 -3.57
CA GLU A 25 -17.92 -14.20 -3.33
C GLU A 25 -16.48 -14.49 -2.88
N VAL A 26 -15.50 -13.72 -3.32
CA VAL A 26 -14.11 -13.78 -2.84
C VAL A 26 -14.03 -13.26 -1.41
N GLN A 27 -14.70 -12.13 -1.11
CA GLN A 27 -14.74 -11.57 0.24
C GLN A 27 -15.32 -12.56 1.27
N LYS A 28 -16.38 -13.30 0.91
CA LYS A 28 -16.99 -14.33 1.78
C LYS A 28 -16.08 -15.52 2.10
N ILE A 29 -15.00 -15.71 1.34
CA ILE A 29 -14.03 -16.79 1.54
C ILE A 29 -12.83 -16.31 2.36
N ALA A 30 -12.50 -15.02 2.29
CA ALA A 30 -11.34 -14.44 2.96
C ALA A 30 -11.49 -14.45 4.50
N ASP A 31 -10.36 -14.63 5.20
CA ASP A 31 -10.29 -14.52 6.66
C ASP A 31 -10.39 -13.05 7.10
N TYR A 32 -9.84 -12.15 6.27
CA TYR A 32 -9.79 -10.72 6.54
C TYR A 32 -10.16 -9.93 5.29
N VAL A 33 -11.08 -8.98 5.46
CA VAL A 33 -11.50 -8.06 4.40
C VAL A 33 -11.23 -6.63 4.85
N GLY A 34 -10.54 -5.83 4.03
CA GLY A 34 -10.13 -4.50 4.45
C GLY A 34 -9.51 -3.61 3.38
N ASP A 35 -9.11 -2.41 3.79
CA ASP A 35 -8.28 -1.51 2.97
C ASP A 35 -6.80 -1.96 2.96
N SER A 36 -5.99 -1.33 2.11
CA SER A 36 -4.56 -1.64 1.98
C SER A 36 -3.78 -1.57 3.30
N PHE A 37 -4.08 -0.59 4.16
CA PHE A 37 -3.36 -0.40 5.42
C PHE A 37 -3.70 -1.48 6.42
N TYR A 38 -4.99 -1.73 6.60
CA TYR A 38 -5.50 -2.73 7.52
C TYR A 38 -4.97 -4.11 7.15
N LEU A 39 -5.00 -4.48 5.87
CA LEU A 39 -4.53 -5.79 5.41
C LEU A 39 -3.01 -5.96 5.62
N ALA A 40 -2.22 -4.96 5.23
CA ALA A 40 -0.77 -4.97 5.44
C ALA A 40 -0.41 -5.07 6.92
N LYS A 41 -1.11 -4.33 7.79
CA LYS A 41 -0.93 -4.37 9.25
C LYS A 41 -1.43 -5.67 9.88
N THR A 42 -2.49 -6.25 9.35
CA THR A 42 -3.05 -7.51 9.85
C THR A 42 -2.10 -8.65 9.54
N ALA A 43 -1.53 -8.68 8.33
CA ALA A 43 -0.55 -9.68 7.91
C ALA A 43 0.63 -9.83 8.88
N THR A 44 1.13 -8.73 9.49
CA THR A 44 2.25 -8.79 10.46
C THR A 44 1.92 -9.52 11.76
N LYS A 45 0.63 -9.68 12.07
CA LYS A 45 0.16 -10.34 13.30
C LYS A 45 -0.22 -11.81 13.09
N LEU A 46 -0.34 -12.26 11.84
CA LEU A 46 -0.75 -13.63 11.53
C LEU A 46 0.38 -14.60 11.81
N LYS A 47 0.04 -15.80 12.29
CA LYS A 47 1.00 -16.88 12.52
C LYS A 47 1.31 -17.67 11.24
N ASN A 48 0.40 -17.65 10.26
CA ASN A 48 0.56 -18.33 8.98
C ASN A 48 1.83 -17.84 8.26
N LYS A 49 2.62 -18.80 7.78
CA LYS A 49 3.81 -18.52 6.95
C LYS A 49 3.46 -18.17 5.51
N THR A 50 2.25 -18.52 5.08
CA THR A 50 1.77 -18.29 3.72
C THR A 50 0.52 -17.41 3.75
N ILE A 51 0.52 -16.37 2.93
CA ILE A 51 -0.58 -15.42 2.76
C ILE A 51 -1.02 -15.45 1.30
N ILE A 52 -2.33 -15.50 1.07
CA ILE A 52 -2.94 -15.28 -0.24
C ILE A 52 -3.59 -13.90 -0.22
N MET A 53 -3.16 -13.04 -1.14
CA MET A 53 -3.68 -11.68 -1.32
C MET A 53 -4.61 -11.63 -2.53
N ALA A 54 -5.90 -11.42 -2.26
CA ALA A 54 -6.92 -11.07 -3.24
C ALA A 54 -7.01 -9.54 -3.34
N GLY A 55 -6.22 -8.96 -4.23
CA GLY A 55 -6.13 -7.52 -4.47
C GLY A 55 -5.16 -7.25 -5.61
N VAL A 56 -4.60 -6.04 -5.65
CA VAL A 56 -3.64 -5.64 -6.70
C VAL A 56 -2.19 -5.79 -6.23
N TYR A 57 -1.26 -5.87 -7.18
CA TYR A 57 0.12 -6.29 -6.98
C TYR A 57 0.87 -5.53 -5.87
N PHE A 58 0.80 -4.19 -5.86
CA PHE A 58 1.49 -3.37 -4.85
C PHE A 58 1.04 -3.69 -3.41
N MET A 59 -0.17 -4.22 -3.23
CA MET A 59 -0.67 -4.62 -1.90
C MET A 59 0.04 -5.88 -1.43
N GLY A 60 0.23 -6.85 -2.33
CA GLY A 60 1.04 -8.04 -2.07
C GLY A 60 2.48 -7.69 -1.77
N GLU A 61 3.08 -6.78 -2.54
CA GLU A 61 4.41 -6.24 -2.27
C GLU A 61 4.48 -5.62 -0.87
N SER A 62 3.49 -4.81 -0.50
CA SER A 62 3.45 -4.16 0.82
C SER A 62 3.36 -5.18 1.97
N ILE A 63 2.58 -6.25 1.78
CA ILE A 63 2.53 -7.36 2.74
C ILE A 63 3.90 -8.05 2.83
N LYS A 64 4.55 -8.34 1.69
CA LYS A 64 5.85 -9.02 1.65
C LYS A 64 6.96 -8.18 2.27
N ILE A 65 7.00 -6.87 2.02
CA ILE A 65 7.95 -5.94 2.63
C ILE A 65 7.85 -5.97 4.16
N LEU A 66 6.64 -5.99 4.71
CA LEU A 66 6.42 -6.04 6.16
C LEU A 66 6.56 -7.45 6.76
N ASN A 67 6.64 -8.49 5.92
CA ASN A 67 6.71 -9.89 6.32
C ASN A 67 7.76 -10.64 5.47
N PRO A 68 9.05 -10.28 5.56
CA PRO A 68 10.09 -10.79 4.67
C PRO A 68 10.22 -12.32 4.69
N GLU A 69 9.94 -12.96 5.83
CA GLU A 69 10.01 -14.43 5.99
C GLU A 69 8.76 -15.18 5.51
N LYS A 70 7.67 -14.47 5.17
CA LYS A 70 6.42 -15.10 4.73
C LYS A 70 6.36 -15.24 3.22
N THR A 71 5.71 -16.29 2.74
CA THR A 71 5.36 -16.44 1.33
C THR A 71 4.06 -15.69 1.07
N VAL A 72 4.03 -14.83 0.06
CA VAL A 72 2.84 -14.06 -0.33
C VAL A 72 2.49 -14.44 -1.77
N HIS A 73 1.30 -15.00 -1.96
CA HIS A 73 0.76 -15.32 -3.28
C HIS A 73 -0.30 -14.29 -3.65
N MET A 74 -0.23 -13.80 -4.88
CA MET A 74 -1.33 -13.05 -5.48
C MET A 74 -2.34 -14.05 -6.07
N VAL A 75 -3.64 -13.76 -5.94
CA VAL A 75 -4.67 -14.53 -6.65
C VAL A 75 -4.51 -14.38 -8.16
N ASP A 76 -4.20 -13.17 -8.61
CA ASP A 76 -3.81 -12.85 -9.98
C ASP A 76 -2.59 -11.93 -9.94
N VAL A 77 -1.49 -12.36 -10.56
CA VAL A 77 -0.22 -11.61 -10.60
C VAL A 77 -0.29 -10.40 -11.54
N TYR A 78 -1.28 -10.34 -12.44
CA TYR A 78 -1.48 -9.23 -13.36
C TYR A 78 -2.49 -8.21 -12.86
N ALA A 79 -3.17 -8.47 -11.73
CA ALA A 79 -4.07 -7.51 -11.10
C ALA A 79 -3.26 -6.32 -10.56
N ASP A 80 -3.46 -5.13 -11.14
CA ASP A 80 -2.59 -4.00 -10.87
C ASP A 80 -3.36 -2.66 -10.77
N CYS A 81 -2.67 -1.63 -10.29
CA CYS A 81 -3.17 -0.27 -10.19
C CYS A 81 -2.37 0.64 -11.13
N PRO A 82 -2.95 1.10 -12.25
CA PRO A 82 -2.26 1.99 -13.18
C PRO A 82 -1.67 3.24 -12.51
N MET A 83 -2.35 3.75 -11.48
CA MET A 83 -1.89 4.92 -10.72
C MET A 83 -0.55 4.67 -10.01
N ALA A 84 -0.27 3.44 -9.58
CA ALA A 84 0.99 3.10 -8.89
C ALA A 84 2.23 3.28 -9.78
N HIS A 85 2.03 3.38 -11.10
CA HIS A 85 3.08 3.56 -12.12
C HIS A 85 3.16 4.98 -12.69
N MET A 86 2.31 5.91 -12.23
CA MET A 86 2.28 7.28 -12.77
C MET A 86 3.49 8.13 -12.38
N ILE A 87 4.25 7.71 -11.36
CA ILE A 87 5.48 8.38 -10.91
C ILE A 87 6.72 7.60 -11.36
N THR A 88 7.79 8.31 -11.70
CA THR A 88 9.08 7.72 -12.03
C THR A 88 10.13 8.06 -10.98
N ILE A 89 11.11 7.16 -10.79
CA ILE A 89 12.28 7.44 -9.94
C ILE A 89 13.00 8.70 -10.39
N LYS A 90 13.11 8.91 -11.71
CA LYS A 90 13.73 10.12 -12.28
C LYS A 90 13.06 11.38 -11.73
N LYS A 91 11.72 11.42 -11.70
CA LYS A 91 10.99 12.58 -11.19
C LYS A 91 11.22 12.80 -9.69
N ILE A 92 11.32 11.71 -8.92
CA ILE A 92 11.65 11.80 -7.48
C ILE A 92 13.05 12.41 -7.28
N LYS A 93 14.04 11.98 -8.06
CA LYS A 93 15.41 12.52 -8.01
C LYS A 93 15.46 13.99 -8.40
N GLU A 94 14.80 14.37 -9.50
CA GLU A 94 14.68 15.78 -9.93
C GLU A 94 14.07 16.68 -8.84
N MET A 95 13.06 16.18 -8.12
CA MET A 95 12.45 16.94 -7.02
C MET A 95 13.41 17.10 -5.84
N ARG A 96 14.16 16.05 -5.49
CA ARG A 96 15.18 16.11 -4.43
C ARG A 96 16.34 17.05 -4.78
N GLU A 97 16.70 17.19 -6.05
CA GLU A 97 17.69 18.18 -6.50
C GLU A 97 17.20 19.63 -6.40
N LYS A 98 15.88 19.84 -6.43
CA LYS A 98 15.28 21.19 -6.41
C LYS A 98 15.05 21.72 -4.99
N TYR A 99 14.94 20.85 -4.00
CA TYR A 99 14.52 21.21 -2.63
C TYR A 99 15.37 20.47 -1.59
N ASP A 100 16.21 21.22 -0.87
CA ASP A 100 17.07 20.66 0.19
C ASP A 100 16.28 20.16 1.41
N ASP A 101 15.08 20.70 1.66
CA ASP A 101 14.19 20.34 2.77
C ASP A 101 12.95 19.55 2.31
N LEU A 102 13.14 18.63 1.36
CA LEU A 102 12.06 17.81 0.78
C LEU A 102 11.82 16.50 1.54
N ALA A 103 10.56 16.23 1.88
CA ALA A 103 10.08 14.88 2.15
C ALA A 103 9.29 14.35 0.97
N VAL A 104 9.69 13.20 0.45
CA VAL A 104 8.95 12.45 -0.58
C VAL A 104 8.04 11.46 0.13
N VAL A 105 6.73 11.64 -0.06
CA VAL A 105 5.69 10.86 0.61
C VAL A 105 4.94 10.04 -0.43
N CYS A 106 5.03 8.71 -0.35
CA CYS A 106 4.25 7.86 -1.23
C CYS A 106 2.91 7.48 -0.62
N TYR A 107 1.84 7.58 -1.40
CA TYR A 107 0.61 6.88 -1.12
C TYR A 107 0.85 5.36 -1.28
N ILE A 108 0.19 4.54 -0.47
CA ILE A 108 0.36 3.08 -0.46
C ILE A 108 0.18 2.44 -1.84
N ASN A 109 -0.61 3.08 -2.70
CA ASN A 109 -0.77 2.79 -4.13
C ASN A 109 0.48 3.25 -4.92
N SER A 110 1.63 2.67 -4.59
CA SER A 110 2.93 2.85 -5.26
C SER A 110 3.63 1.51 -5.29
N THR A 111 4.46 1.22 -6.30
CA THR A 111 5.25 -0.02 -6.33
C THR A 111 6.27 -0.09 -5.19
N ALA A 112 6.76 -1.29 -4.88
CA ALA A 112 7.87 -1.48 -3.95
C ALA A 112 9.10 -0.65 -4.33
N GLU A 113 9.40 -0.58 -5.63
CA GLU A 113 10.51 0.21 -6.16
C GLU A 113 10.33 1.70 -5.83
N ILE A 114 9.16 2.28 -6.10
CA ILE A 114 8.89 3.69 -5.76
C ILE A 114 8.98 3.92 -4.26
N LYS A 115 8.43 3.01 -3.44
CA LYS A 115 8.51 3.09 -1.97
C LYS A 115 9.95 3.17 -1.47
N ALA A 116 10.91 2.52 -2.13
CA ALA A 116 12.32 2.56 -1.75
C ALA A 116 12.98 3.95 -1.94
N TYR A 117 12.39 4.84 -2.74
CA TYR A 117 12.87 6.21 -2.95
C TYR A 117 12.11 7.27 -2.16
N CYS A 118 11.13 6.85 -1.35
CA CYS A 118 10.29 7.73 -0.53
C CYS A 118 10.70 7.67 0.94
N ASP A 119 10.49 8.78 1.65
CA ASP A 119 10.85 8.92 3.07
C ASP A 119 9.77 8.32 3.97
N VAL A 120 8.51 8.34 3.53
CA VAL A 120 7.39 7.75 4.28
C VAL A 120 6.26 7.32 3.35
N CYS A 121 5.59 6.22 3.73
CA CYS A 121 4.38 5.72 3.08
C CYS A 121 3.13 6.10 3.89
N ILE A 122 2.10 6.60 3.22
CA ILE A 122 0.82 7.00 3.80
C ILE A 122 -0.36 6.25 3.17
N THR A 123 -1.51 6.29 3.84
CA THR A 123 -2.82 5.95 3.29
C THR A 123 -3.76 7.15 3.42
N SER A 124 -4.88 7.12 2.72
CA SER A 124 -5.94 8.14 2.87
C SER A 124 -6.39 8.30 4.33
N SER A 125 -6.40 7.21 5.10
CA SER A 125 -6.80 7.18 6.51
C SER A 125 -5.78 7.73 7.50
N ASN A 126 -4.50 7.89 7.12
CA ASN A 126 -3.45 8.37 8.04
C ASN A 126 -2.63 9.56 7.51
N ALA A 127 -2.87 9.99 6.27
CA ALA A 127 -2.12 11.03 5.57
C ALA A 127 -1.95 12.31 6.40
N LEU A 128 -3.06 12.90 6.88
CA LEU A 128 -3.01 14.16 7.64
C LEU A 128 -2.18 14.04 8.92
N LYS A 129 -2.29 12.91 9.62
CA LYS A 129 -1.57 12.64 10.86
C LYS A 129 -0.07 12.49 10.64
N ILE A 130 0.34 11.89 9.53
CA ILE A 130 1.76 11.68 9.19
C ILE A 130 2.36 12.97 8.64
N VAL A 131 1.74 13.57 7.62
CA VAL A 131 2.27 14.76 6.94
C VAL A 131 2.42 15.95 7.89
N SER A 132 1.49 16.14 8.83
CA SER A 132 1.57 17.22 9.83
C SER A 132 2.77 17.11 10.78
N LYS A 133 3.36 15.92 10.92
CA LYS A 133 4.49 15.64 11.81
C LYS A 133 5.85 15.65 11.12
N LEU A 134 5.88 15.69 9.79
CA LEU A 134 7.13 15.80 9.03
C LEU A 134 7.81 17.11 9.37
N LYS A 135 9.14 17.12 9.40
CA LYS A 135 9.93 18.32 9.76
C LYS A 135 10.05 19.25 8.56
N GLU A 136 10.19 18.65 7.39
CA GLU A 136 10.33 19.20 6.05
C GLU A 136 9.15 20.10 5.70
N LYS A 137 9.37 21.28 5.11
CA LYS A 137 8.27 22.16 4.69
C LYS A 137 7.78 21.80 3.29
N ASN A 138 8.68 21.36 2.42
CA ASN A 138 8.37 20.89 1.08
C ASN A 138 8.02 19.41 1.13
N ILE A 139 6.82 19.06 0.71
CA ILE A 139 6.29 17.69 0.73
C ILE A 139 5.90 17.31 -0.70
N PHE A 140 6.55 16.31 -1.27
CA PHE A 140 6.18 15.79 -2.60
C PHE A 140 5.37 14.52 -2.43
N ILE A 141 4.06 14.59 -2.71
CA ILE A 141 3.15 13.46 -2.53
C ILE A 141 2.96 12.75 -3.87
N VAL A 142 3.28 11.46 -3.89
CA VAL A 142 3.21 10.63 -5.10
C VAL A 142 2.33 9.41 -4.89
N PRO A 143 1.70 8.87 -5.94
CA PRO A 143 1.49 9.46 -7.26
C PRO A 143 0.21 10.31 -7.37
N ASP A 144 -0.66 10.30 -6.35
CA ASP A 144 -2.01 10.88 -6.43
C ASP A 144 -2.05 12.38 -6.13
N GLY A 145 -2.14 13.20 -7.19
CA GLY A 145 -2.26 14.65 -7.08
C GLY A 145 -3.56 15.14 -6.43
N ASN A 146 -4.65 14.37 -6.46
CA ASN A 146 -5.88 14.74 -5.75
C ASN A 146 -5.70 14.58 -4.25
N LEU A 147 -5.05 13.50 -3.82
CA LEU A 147 -4.68 13.30 -2.42
C LEU A 147 -3.74 14.42 -1.95
N ALA A 148 -2.74 14.78 -2.76
CA ALA A 148 -1.85 15.90 -2.49
C ALA A 148 -2.62 17.21 -2.30
N ALA A 149 -3.50 17.55 -3.24
CA ALA A 149 -4.33 18.76 -3.19
C ALA A 149 -5.29 18.76 -1.97
N TYR A 150 -5.86 17.61 -1.61
CA TYR A 150 -6.68 17.48 -0.42
C TYR A 150 -5.88 17.76 0.85
N ILE A 151 -4.70 17.16 1.01
CA ILE A 151 -3.85 17.38 2.18
C ILE A 151 -3.40 18.84 2.26
N ALA A 152 -3.08 19.47 1.13
CA ALA A 152 -2.69 20.88 1.06
C ALA A 152 -3.82 21.83 1.51
N LYS A 153 -5.07 21.43 1.29
CA LYS A 153 -6.24 22.16 1.81
C LYS A 153 -6.33 22.09 3.33
N GLN A 154 -5.90 21.00 3.95
CA GLN A 154 -5.98 20.76 5.39
C GLN A 154 -4.76 21.26 6.17
N ILE A 155 -3.57 21.18 5.58
CA ILE A 155 -2.29 21.51 6.24
C ILE A 155 -1.69 22.75 5.57
N LYS A 156 -1.88 23.91 6.19
CA LYS A 156 -1.51 25.22 5.62
C LYS A 156 -0.06 25.64 5.84
N ASN A 157 0.65 24.99 6.77
CA ASN A 157 2.03 25.32 7.11
C ASN A 157 3.07 24.49 6.34
N LYS A 158 2.65 23.77 5.29
CA LYS A 158 3.49 22.94 4.43
C LYS A 158 3.22 23.31 2.96
N ILE A 159 4.23 23.16 2.11
CA ILE A 159 4.11 23.33 0.67
C ILE A 159 4.04 21.92 0.07
N LEU A 160 2.90 21.62 -0.57
CA LEU A 160 2.64 20.29 -1.13
C LEU A 160 2.66 20.36 -2.65
N PHE A 161 3.31 19.37 -3.25
CA PHE A 161 3.40 19.15 -4.69
C PHE A 161 2.83 17.77 -5.03
#